data_AF-A0A433E5L5-F1
#
_entry.id   AF-A0A433E5L5-F1
#
_cell.length_a   1.000
_cell.length_b   1.000
_cell.length_c   1.000
_cell.angle_alpha   90.00
_cell.angle_beta   90.00
_cell.angle_gamma   90.00
#
_symmetry.space_group_name_H-M   'P 1'
#
loop_
_entity.id
_entity.type
_entity.pdbx_description
1 polymer ?
#
loop_
_entity_poly.entity_id
_entity_poly.type
_entity_poly.pdbx_seq_one_letter_code
_entity_poly.pdbx_strand_id
1 'polypeptide(L)'
;MDSGLAALLGAAVGSAATLGAAIVNGRAQARSQHAQQSRQHRRDAYARYLSALHDRDLALDAVLDALRPDRPDLTVVEDLTARFVTLAREVHRTCEVVILEGPATVAAVAERVTNASADLSYAMRNMAEDARAGDTARKAEHTALATERERALYEAVKEFRLAARAAIGQAA
;
A
#
# COMPACT_ATOMS: atom_id res chain seq x y z
N MET A 1 29.44 14.11 65.03
CA MET A 1 27.97 14.30 64.96
C MET A 1 27.67 14.52 63.49
N ASP A 2 27.73 13.45 62.68
CA ASP A 2 27.97 13.58 61.22
C ASP A 2 27.01 12.76 60.34
N SER A 3 26.09 12.00 60.96
CA SER A 3 25.16 11.10 60.27
C SER A 3 23.94 11.81 59.67
N GLY A 4 23.44 12.87 60.30
CA GLY A 4 22.26 13.61 59.83
C GLY A 4 22.51 14.44 58.57
N LEU A 5 23.73 14.98 58.42
CA LEU A 5 24.13 15.80 57.28
C LEU A 5 24.41 14.91 56.04
N ALA A 6 24.98 13.73 56.26
CA ALA A 6 25.15 12.70 55.22
C ALA A 6 23.80 12.17 54.71
N ALA A 7 22.82 11.97 55.59
CA ALA A 7 21.47 11.54 55.21
C ALA A 7 20.72 12.59 54.38
N LEU A 8 20.83 13.87 54.75
CA LEU A 8 20.19 14.98 54.02
C LEU A 8 20.83 15.21 52.64
N LEU A 9 22.16 15.10 52.54
CA LEU A 9 22.87 15.16 51.26
C LEU A 9 22.55 13.95 50.38
N GLY A 10 22.49 12.75 50.95
CA GLY A 10 22.08 11.53 50.24
C GLY A 10 20.65 11.62 49.69
N ALA A 11 19.71 12.16 50.47
CA ALA A 11 18.32 12.37 50.04
C ALA A 11 18.20 13.45 48.95
N ALA A 12 18.95 14.54 49.04
CA ALA A 12 18.94 15.60 48.03
C ALA A 12 19.54 15.13 46.69
N VAL A 13 20.67 14.44 46.73
CA VAL A 13 21.31 13.86 45.53
C VAL A 13 20.44 12.75 44.92
N GLY A 14 19.84 11.89 45.75
CA GLY A 14 18.92 10.85 45.30
C GLY A 14 17.65 11.40 44.63
N SER A 15 17.11 12.50 45.15
CA SER A 15 15.92 13.17 44.59
C SER A 15 16.23 13.85 43.25
N ALA A 16 17.37 14.55 43.15
CA ALA A 16 17.83 15.16 41.90
C ALA A 16 18.15 14.12 40.81
N ALA A 17 18.80 13.01 41.19
CA ALA A 17 19.08 11.91 40.27
C ALA A 17 17.78 11.23 39.77
N THR A 18 16.79 11.06 40.64
CA THR A 18 15.49 10.45 40.29
C THR A 18 14.67 11.34 39.37
N LEU A 19 14.61 12.65 39.63
CA LEU A 19 13.97 13.63 38.75
C LEU A 19 14.65 13.70 37.37
N GLY A 20 16.00 13.70 37.35
CA GLY A 20 16.76 13.65 36.10
C GLY A 20 16.51 12.38 35.28
N ALA A 21 16.49 11.22 35.94
CA ALA A 21 16.17 9.94 35.30
C ALA A 21 14.73 9.89 34.77
N ALA A 22 13.76 10.44 35.50
CA ALA A 22 12.36 10.50 35.08
C ALA A 22 12.16 11.37 33.81
N ILE A 23 12.87 12.49 33.69
CA ILE A 23 12.80 13.35 32.51
C ILE A 23 13.42 12.66 31.29
N VAL A 24 14.58 12.01 31.45
CA VAL A 24 15.26 11.29 30.36
C VAL A 24 14.44 10.08 29.92
N ASN A 25 13.95 9.26 30.86
CA ASN A 25 13.10 8.12 30.56
C ASN A 25 11.76 8.56 29.96
N GLY A 26 11.14 9.63 30.45
CA GLY A 26 9.91 10.17 29.88
C GLY A 26 10.08 10.60 28.43
N ARG A 27 11.21 11.25 28.07
CA ARG A 27 11.51 11.61 26.67
C ARG A 27 11.82 10.41 25.80
N ALA A 28 12.56 9.42 26.31
CA ALA A 28 12.83 8.17 25.60
C ALA A 28 11.53 7.37 25.35
N GLN A 29 10.64 7.34 26.35
CA GLN A 29 9.36 6.66 26.29
C GLN A 29 8.37 7.37 25.35
N ALA A 30 8.30 8.70 25.37
CA ALA A 30 7.49 9.45 24.41
C ALA A 30 7.97 9.20 22.96
N ARG A 31 9.28 9.21 22.72
CA ARG A 31 9.86 8.91 21.39
C ARG A 31 9.56 7.49 20.94
N SER A 32 9.69 6.50 21.82
CA SER A 32 9.41 5.11 21.47
C SER A 32 7.93 4.87 21.17
N GLN A 33 7.03 5.52 21.93
CA GLN A 33 5.59 5.49 21.68
C GLN A 33 5.23 6.15 20.34
N HIS A 34 5.75 7.34 20.05
CA HIS A 34 5.53 7.99 18.75
C HIS A 34 6.06 7.16 17.59
N ALA A 35 7.25 6.57 17.73
CA ALA A 35 7.82 5.68 16.71
C ALA A 35 6.96 4.43 16.50
N GLN A 36 6.42 3.86 17.58
CA GLN A 36 5.52 2.71 17.51
C GLN A 36 4.18 3.07 16.85
N GLN A 37 3.61 4.23 17.18
CA GLN A 37 2.37 4.70 16.60
C GLN A 37 2.51 4.93 15.09
N SER A 38 3.60 5.58 14.67
CA SER A 38 3.91 5.78 13.24
C SER A 38 4.09 4.43 12.51
N ARG A 39 4.76 3.45 13.12
CA ARG A 39 4.87 2.09 12.54
C ARG A 39 3.51 1.42 12.37
N GLN A 40 2.64 1.57 13.35
CA GLN A 40 1.30 0.98 13.31
C GLN A 40 0.45 1.63 12.20
N HIS A 41 0.45 2.96 12.11
CA HIS A 41 -0.26 3.68 11.04
C HIS A 41 0.21 3.27 9.65
N ARG A 42 1.54 3.16 9.44
CA ARG A 42 2.11 2.65 8.18
C ARG A 42 1.66 1.23 7.87
N ARG A 43 1.71 0.33 8.87
CA ARG A 43 1.27 -1.05 8.69
C ARG A 43 -0.20 -1.12 8.29
N ASP A 44 -1.06 -0.35 8.93
CA ASP A 44 -2.49 -0.31 8.64
C ASP A 44 -2.79 0.32 7.28
N ALA A 45 -2.03 1.33 6.87
CA ALA A 45 -2.11 1.92 5.52
C ALA A 45 -1.71 0.89 4.45
N TYR A 46 -0.56 0.22 4.62
CA TYR A 46 -0.06 -0.76 3.66
C TYR A 46 -0.98 -1.98 3.56
N ALA A 47 -1.51 -2.47 4.68
CA ALA A 47 -2.44 -3.60 4.69
C ALA A 47 -3.74 -3.27 3.94
N ARG A 48 -4.32 -2.08 4.18
CA ARG A 48 -5.53 -1.62 3.47
C ARG A 48 -5.29 -1.49 1.97
N TYR A 49 -4.17 -0.89 1.58
CA TYR A 49 -3.82 -0.76 0.16
C TYR A 49 -3.61 -2.11 -0.53
N LEU A 50 -2.90 -3.05 0.12
CA LEU A 50 -2.71 -4.40 -0.42
C LEU A 50 -4.03 -5.18 -0.54
N SER A 51 -4.95 -5.02 0.42
CA SER A 51 -6.29 -5.61 0.33
C SER A 51 -7.06 -5.04 -0.86
N ALA A 52 -7.08 -3.72 -1.02
CA ALA A 52 -7.76 -3.07 -2.13
C ALA A 52 -7.18 -3.50 -3.49
N LEU A 53 -5.85 -3.62 -3.60
CA LEU A 53 -5.18 -4.13 -4.80
C LEU A 53 -5.63 -5.56 -5.11
N HIS A 54 -5.69 -6.43 -4.11
CA HIS A 54 -6.12 -7.81 -4.30
C HIS A 54 -7.57 -7.90 -4.78
N ASP A 55 -8.48 -7.15 -4.17
CA ASP A 55 -9.89 -7.15 -4.58
C ASP A 55 -10.05 -6.62 -6.02
N ARG A 56 -9.29 -5.57 -6.39
CA ARG A 56 -9.25 -5.05 -7.76
C ARG A 56 -8.72 -6.10 -8.74
N ASP A 57 -7.65 -6.81 -8.40
CA ASP A 57 -7.04 -7.83 -9.26
C ASP A 57 -8.02 -8.98 -9.54
N LEU A 58 -8.77 -9.44 -8.54
CA LEU A 58 -9.84 -10.43 -8.73
C LEU A 58 -10.94 -9.94 -9.69
N ALA A 59 -11.28 -8.64 -9.62
CA ALA A 59 -12.28 -8.06 -10.52
C ALA A 59 -11.74 -7.88 -11.95
N LEU A 60 -10.46 -7.56 -12.09
CA LEU A 60 -9.75 -7.49 -13.36
C LEU A 60 -9.72 -8.86 -14.05
N ASP A 61 -9.34 -9.91 -13.32
CA ASP A 61 -9.31 -11.29 -13.84
C ASP A 61 -10.68 -11.69 -14.39
N ALA A 62 -11.75 -11.37 -13.65
CA ALA A 62 -13.11 -11.63 -14.09
C ALA A 62 -13.46 -10.91 -15.41
N VAL A 63 -13.03 -9.66 -15.59
CA VAL A 63 -13.25 -8.92 -16.85
C VAL A 63 -12.46 -9.56 -17.99
N LEU A 64 -11.18 -9.89 -17.78
CA LEU A 64 -10.34 -10.52 -18.81
C LEU A 64 -10.88 -11.90 -19.22
N ASP A 65 -11.34 -12.69 -18.26
CA ASP A 65 -11.98 -13.98 -18.51
C ASP A 65 -13.30 -13.81 -19.30
N ALA A 66 -14.12 -12.82 -18.96
CA ALA A 66 -15.35 -12.51 -19.69
C ALA A 66 -15.10 -12.02 -21.12
N LEU A 67 -13.95 -11.38 -21.39
CA LEU A 67 -13.53 -10.92 -22.71
C LEU A 67 -12.84 -12.03 -23.56
N ARG A 68 -12.47 -13.16 -22.96
CA ARG A 68 -11.75 -14.24 -23.64
C ARG A 68 -12.54 -14.90 -24.80
N PRO A 69 -13.86 -15.16 -24.71
CA PRO A 69 -14.63 -15.77 -25.80
C PRO A 69 -14.63 -14.93 -27.10
N ASP A 70 -14.84 -15.54 -28.26
CA ASP A 70 -14.94 -14.81 -29.54
C ASP A 70 -16.21 -13.96 -29.65
N ARG A 71 -17.24 -14.32 -28.89
CA ARG A 71 -18.48 -13.56 -28.73
C ARG A 71 -18.78 -13.42 -27.24
N PRO A 72 -18.14 -12.46 -26.55
CA PRO A 72 -18.37 -12.25 -25.13
C PRO A 72 -19.78 -11.70 -24.87
N ASP A 73 -20.36 -12.02 -23.72
CA ASP A 73 -21.59 -11.38 -23.27
C ASP A 73 -21.27 -9.96 -22.80
N LEU A 74 -21.66 -8.97 -23.61
CA LEU A 74 -21.36 -7.56 -23.35
C LEU A 74 -22.02 -7.05 -22.07
N THR A 75 -23.17 -7.61 -21.68
CA THR A 75 -23.85 -7.22 -20.44
C THR A 75 -23.00 -7.60 -19.23
N VAL A 76 -22.48 -8.84 -19.24
CA VAL A 76 -21.58 -9.35 -18.19
C VAL A 76 -20.27 -8.56 -18.15
N VAL A 77 -19.69 -8.26 -19.30
CA VAL A 77 -18.46 -7.45 -19.39
C VAL A 77 -18.68 -6.07 -18.79
N GLU A 78 -19.82 -5.42 -19.06
CA GLU A 78 -20.14 -4.09 -18.54
C GLU A 78 -20.33 -4.08 -17.02
N ASP A 79 -21.07 -5.06 -16.48
CA ASP A 79 -21.26 -5.21 -15.02
C ASP A 79 -19.92 -5.45 -14.29
N LEU A 80 -19.08 -6.34 -14.82
CA LEU A 80 -17.77 -6.62 -14.27
C LEU A 80 -16.85 -5.40 -14.37
N THR A 81 -16.90 -4.67 -15.47
CA THR A 81 -16.12 -3.43 -15.67
C THR A 81 -16.54 -2.36 -14.67
N ALA A 82 -17.85 -2.19 -14.41
CA ALA A 82 -18.34 -1.23 -13.43
C ALA A 82 -17.85 -1.56 -12.00
N ARG A 83 -17.85 -2.86 -11.64
CA ARG A 83 -17.27 -3.34 -10.38
C ARG A 83 -15.77 -3.06 -10.31
N PHE A 84 -15.02 -3.38 -11.37
CA PHE A 84 -13.59 -3.09 -11.45
C PHE A 84 -13.29 -1.60 -11.26
N VAL A 85 -14.01 -0.70 -11.93
CA VAL A 85 -13.84 0.76 -11.81
C VAL A 85 -14.06 1.22 -10.37
N THR A 86 -15.06 0.65 -9.68
CA THR A 86 -15.32 0.96 -8.26
C THR A 86 -14.15 0.56 -7.37
N LEU A 87 -13.59 -0.63 -7.58
CA LEU A 87 -12.44 -1.13 -6.82
C LEU A 87 -11.15 -0.37 -7.16
N ALA A 88 -10.95 0.03 -8.41
CA ALA A 88 -9.82 0.87 -8.82
C ALA A 88 -9.82 2.23 -8.09
N ARG A 89 -11.00 2.81 -7.83
CA ARG A 89 -11.13 4.03 -7.02
C ARG A 89 -10.75 3.80 -5.55
N GLU A 90 -11.06 2.63 -5.01
CA GLU A 90 -10.64 2.25 -3.65
C GLU A 90 -9.13 2.06 -3.55
N VAL A 91 -8.52 1.44 -4.55
CA VAL A 91 -7.05 1.35 -4.66
C VAL A 91 -6.42 2.73 -4.67
N HIS A 92 -6.96 3.66 -5.47
CA HIS A 92 -6.45 5.03 -5.49
C HIS A 92 -6.58 5.72 -4.12
N ARG A 93 -7.75 5.63 -3.48
CA ARG A 93 -7.98 6.20 -2.13
C ARG A 93 -6.99 5.67 -1.09
N THR A 94 -6.75 4.36 -1.09
CA THR A 94 -5.83 3.73 -0.13
C THR A 94 -4.37 4.02 -0.46
N CYS A 95 -4.02 4.20 -1.75
CA CYS A 95 -2.70 4.63 -2.20
C CYS A 95 -2.32 6.02 -1.66
N GLU A 96 -3.24 6.99 -1.66
CA GLU A 96 -2.99 8.33 -1.12
C GLU A 96 -2.55 8.29 0.36
N VAL A 97 -3.16 7.40 1.16
CA VAL A 97 -2.77 7.22 2.57
C VAL A 97 -1.36 6.62 2.67
N VAL A 98 -1.00 5.69 1.78
CA VAL A 98 0.34 5.11 1.72
C VAL A 98 1.39 6.16 1.35
N ILE A 99 1.09 7.06 0.42
CA ILE A 99 1.98 8.16 0.01
C ILE A 99 2.21 9.12 1.18
N LEU A 100 1.18 9.41 1.97
CA LEU A 100 1.26 10.31 3.12
C LEU A 100 2.00 9.70 4.33
N GLU A 101 1.75 8.42 4.62
CA GLU A 101 2.28 7.76 5.82
C GLU A 101 3.65 7.10 5.59
N GLY A 102 3.93 6.71 4.34
CA GLY A 102 5.13 5.97 3.96
C GLY A 102 6.37 6.86 3.76
N PRO A 103 7.58 6.29 3.88
CA PRO A 103 8.78 6.98 3.42
C PRO A 103 8.76 7.15 1.90
N ALA A 104 9.54 8.10 1.38
CA ALA A 104 9.60 8.42 -0.05
C ALA A 104 9.87 7.20 -0.95
N THR A 105 10.65 6.22 -0.46
CA THR A 105 10.92 4.97 -1.19
C THR A 105 9.67 4.12 -1.41
N VAL A 106 8.75 4.07 -0.44
CA VAL A 106 7.48 3.35 -0.55
C VAL A 106 6.51 4.12 -1.45
N ALA A 107 6.41 5.45 -1.28
CA ALA A 107 5.58 6.32 -2.12
C ALA A 107 5.95 6.18 -3.61
N ALA A 108 7.24 6.23 -3.94
CA ALA A 108 7.72 6.07 -5.32
C ALA A 108 7.35 4.71 -5.94
N VAL A 109 7.25 3.64 -5.14
CA VAL A 109 6.80 2.33 -5.66
C VAL A 109 5.29 2.29 -5.79
N ALA A 110 4.54 2.91 -4.87
CA ALA A 110 3.09 3.03 -4.97
C ALA A 110 2.64 3.80 -6.24
N GLU A 111 3.39 4.83 -6.63
CA GLU A 111 3.20 5.52 -7.91
C GLU A 111 3.45 4.59 -9.11
N ARG A 112 4.49 3.76 -9.07
CA ARG A 112 4.74 2.76 -10.14
C ARG A 112 3.60 1.74 -10.26
N VAL A 113 3.05 1.28 -9.14
CA VAL A 113 1.85 0.41 -9.14
C VAL A 113 0.66 1.13 -9.78
N THR A 114 0.48 2.42 -9.48
CA THR A 114 -0.59 3.23 -10.06
C THR A 114 -0.45 3.34 -11.58
N ASN A 115 0.75 3.62 -12.08
CA ASN A 115 1.02 3.70 -13.52
C ASN A 115 0.82 2.35 -14.22
N ALA A 116 1.36 1.26 -13.66
CA ALA A 116 1.17 -0.08 -14.22
C ALA A 116 -0.32 -0.50 -14.22
N SER A 117 -1.09 -0.11 -13.20
CA SER A 117 -2.53 -0.33 -13.16
C SER A 117 -3.27 0.47 -14.24
N ALA A 118 -2.85 1.70 -14.53
CA ALA A 118 -3.44 2.52 -15.58
C ALA A 118 -3.19 1.93 -16.96
N ASP A 119 -1.95 1.49 -17.22
CA ASP A 119 -1.58 0.81 -18.47
C ASP A 119 -2.43 -0.43 -18.74
N LEU A 120 -2.63 -1.27 -17.72
CA LEU A 120 -3.47 -2.46 -17.83
C LEU A 120 -4.93 -2.11 -18.06
N SER A 121 -5.45 -1.10 -17.35
CA SER A 121 -6.81 -0.61 -17.56
C SER A 121 -7.04 -0.09 -18.98
N TYR A 122 -6.02 0.53 -19.58
CA TYR A 122 -6.07 0.98 -20.97
C TYR A 122 -6.14 -0.21 -21.94
N ALA A 123 -5.32 -1.26 -21.74
CA ALA A 123 -5.38 -2.47 -22.54
C ALA A 123 -6.77 -3.14 -22.47
N MET A 124 -7.35 -3.26 -21.28
CA MET A 124 -8.71 -3.81 -21.11
C MET A 124 -9.77 -2.97 -21.83
N ARG A 125 -9.65 -1.64 -21.77
CA ARG A 125 -10.61 -0.75 -22.44
C ARG A 125 -10.60 -1.00 -23.95
N ASN A 126 -9.42 -1.11 -24.55
CA ASN A 126 -9.29 -1.42 -25.98
C ASN A 126 -9.91 -2.79 -26.31
N MET A 127 -9.69 -3.80 -25.47
CA MET A 127 -10.32 -5.12 -25.66
C MET A 127 -11.85 -5.05 -25.57
N ALA A 128 -12.40 -4.28 -24.63
CA ALA A 128 -13.84 -4.10 -24.49
C ALA A 128 -14.45 -3.29 -25.66
N GLU A 129 -13.72 -2.30 -26.17
CA GLU A 129 -14.12 -1.54 -27.36
C GLU A 129 -14.14 -2.42 -28.62
N ASP A 130 -13.11 -3.24 -28.82
CA ASP A 130 -13.05 -4.21 -29.91
C ASP A 130 -14.18 -5.24 -29.81
N ALA A 131 -14.45 -5.75 -28.60
CA ALA A 131 -15.55 -6.67 -28.35
C ALA A 131 -16.92 -6.06 -28.70
N ARG A 132 -17.15 -4.79 -28.37
CA ARG A 132 -18.37 -4.05 -28.76
C ARG A 132 -18.46 -3.85 -30.27
N ALA A 133 -17.33 -3.61 -30.93
CA ALA A 133 -17.26 -3.47 -32.39
C ALA A 133 -17.38 -4.82 -33.14
N GLY A 134 -17.25 -5.95 -32.44
CA GLY A 134 -17.12 -7.26 -33.05
C GLY A 134 -15.80 -7.43 -33.83
N ASP A 135 -14.80 -6.59 -33.56
CA ASP A 135 -13.48 -6.62 -34.21
C ASP A 135 -12.60 -7.67 -33.53
N THR A 136 -12.37 -8.79 -34.22
CA THR A 136 -11.48 -9.84 -33.73
C THR A 136 -10.06 -9.73 -34.29
N ALA A 137 -9.78 -8.78 -35.20
CA ALA A 137 -8.51 -8.71 -35.91
C ALA A 137 -7.33 -8.43 -34.98
N ARG A 138 -7.55 -7.58 -33.96
CA ARG A 138 -6.54 -7.18 -32.96
C ARG A 138 -6.64 -7.94 -31.63
N LYS A 139 -7.55 -8.92 -31.53
CA LYS A 139 -7.81 -9.65 -30.28
C LYS A 139 -6.56 -10.31 -29.71
N ALA A 140 -5.77 -10.98 -30.55
CA ALA A 140 -4.54 -11.65 -30.11
C ALA A 140 -3.48 -10.65 -29.61
N GLU A 141 -3.32 -9.53 -30.32
CA GLU A 141 -2.39 -8.45 -29.94
C GLU A 141 -2.79 -7.82 -28.60
N HIS A 142 -4.06 -7.43 -28.45
CA HIS A 142 -4.54 -6.83 -27.22
C HIS A 142 -4.50 -7.80 -26.03
N THR A 143 -4.76 -9.09 -26.25
CA THR A 143 -4.63 -10.12 -25.20
C THR A 143 -3.17 -10.27 -24.76
N ALA A 144 -2.23 -10.27 -25.72
CA ALA A 144 -0.80 -10.33 -25.41
C ALA A 144 -0.34 -9.09 -24.64
N LEU A 145 -0.78 -7.90 -25.06
CA LEU A 145 -0.51 -6.64 -24.36
C LEU A 145 -1.09 -6.65 -22.94
N ALA A 146 -2.33 -7.09 -22.74
CA ALA A 146 -2.93 -7.20 -21.42
C ALA A 146 -2.11 -8.12 -20.51
N THR A 147 -1.66 -9.28 -21.01
CA THR A 147 -0.80 -10.22 -20.28
C THR A 147 0.55 -9.58 -19.88
N GLU A 148 1.15 -8.80 -20.78
CA GLU A 148 2.39 -8.07 -20.51
C GLU A 148 2.18 -7.02 -19.39
N ARG A 149 1.11 -6.24 -19.47
CA ARG A 149 0.80 -5.20 -18.48
C ARG A 149 0.40 -5.79 -17.12
N GLU A 150 -0.28 -6.92 -17.10
CA GLU A 150 -0.57 -7.69 -15.89
C GLU A 150 0.73 -8.13 -15.20
N ARG A 151 1.70 -8.66 -15.96
CA ARG A 151 3.01 -9.02 -15.41
C ARG A 151 3.76 -7.81 -14.85
N ALA A 152 3.74 -6.68 -15.55
CA ALA A 152 4.38 -5.44 -15.10
C ALA A 152 3.74 -4.94 -13.78
N LEU A 153 2.42 -4.99 -13.68
CA LEU A 153 1.69 -4.66 -12.46
C LEU A 153 2.04 -5.60 -11.31
N TYR A 154 2.11 -6.91 -11.56
CA TYR A 154 2.50 -7.90 -10.56
C TYR A 154 3.90 -7.62 -10.00
N GLU A 155 4.88 -7.32 -10.86
CA GLU A 155 6.23 -6.99 -10.41
C GLU A 155 6.26 -5.67 -9.62
N ALA A 156 5.52 -4.63 -10.04
CA ALA A 156 5.40 -3.39 -9.27
C ALA A 156 4.78 -3.63 -7.87
N VAL A 157 3.75 -4.46 -7.76
CA VAL A 157 3.13 -4.81 -6.47
C VAL A 157 4.08 -5.62 -5.60
N LYS A 158 4.88 -6.50 -6.19
CA LYS A 158 5.92 -7.26 -5.47
C LYS A 158 7.02 -6.34 -4.95
N GLU A 159 7.50 -5.39 -5.75
CA GLU A 159 8.42 -4.34 -5.30
C GLU A 159 7.82 -3.54 -4.13
N PHE A 160 6.52 -3.20 -4.22
CA PHE A 160 5.84 -2.47 -3.17
C PHE A 160 5.86 -3.24 -1.85
N ARG A 161 5.53 -4.54 -1.87
CA ARG A 161 5.57 -5.39 -0.66
C ARG A 161 6.97 -5.43 -0.04
N LEU A 162 8.02 -5.48 -0.86
CA LEU A 162 9.41 -5.46 -0.38
C LEU A 162 9.77 -4.12 0.26
N ALA A 163 9.43 -3.00 -0.38
CA ALA A 163 9.65 -1.66 0.15
C ALA A 163 8.87 -1.43 1.46
N ALA A 164 7.60 -1.84 1.50
CA ALA A 164 6.75 -1.78 2.68
C ALA A 164 7.32 -2.58 3.86
N ARG A 165 7.78 -3.82 3.59
CA ARG A 165 8.43 -4.67 4.60
C ARG A 165 9.71 -4.03 5.14
N ALA A 166 10.55 -3.48 4.27
CA ALA A 166 11.77 -2.77 4.68
C ALA A 166 11.45 -1.55 5.55
N ALA A 167 10.45 -0.75 5.18
CA ALA A 167 10.03 0.43 5.93
C ALA A 167 9.39 0.12 7.31
N ILE A 168 8.87 -1.09 7.49
CA ILE A 168 8.40 -1.59 8.79
C ILE A 168 9.57 -2.14 9.61
N GLY A 169 10.54 -2.81 8.98
CA GLY A 169 11.66 -3.49 9.64
C GLY A 169 12.87 -2.60 10.00
N GLN A 170 13.11 -1.50 9.26
CA GLN A 170 14.19 -0.56 9.55
C GLN A 170 13.79 0.41 10.67
N ALA A 171 14.05 0.02 11.92
CA ALA A 171 14.23 0.92 13.07
C ALA A 171 14.78 0.14 14.28
N ALA A 172 16.09 -0.11 14.28
CA ALA A 172 16.90 -0.33 15.47
C ALA A 172 18.12 0.58 15.36
#